data_AF-A0A915ZET5-F1
#
_entry.id   AF-A0A915ZET5-F1
#
_cell.length_a   1.000
_cell.length_b   1.000
_cell.length_c   1.000
_cell.angle_alpha   90.00
_cell.angle_beta   90.00
_cell.angle_gamma   90.00
#
_symmetry.space_group_name_H-M   'P 1'
#
loop_
_entity.id
_entity.type
_entity.pdbx_description
1 polymer ?
#
loop_
_entity_poly.entity_id
_entity_poly.type
_entity_poly.pdbx_seq_one_letter_code
_entity_poly.pdbx_strand_id
1 'polypeptide(L)'
;MSDSLPSNSKKTKSANSTNGRPKKPIWRFFEQGDEIDKGHYIATCLACKQTFRPGKTPVMEKHIMNNCSKVDHSIREAVIYMVEARETREISSGVNTKRQNSESDQVTLENFYENSDLSKERKEDIDTALIKAFVCCGLPWHLVEHPFII
;
A
#
# COMPACT_ATOMS: atom_id res chain seq x y z
N MET A 1 26.81 -49.30 -34.84
CA MET A 1 27.14 -47.88 -35.06
C MET A 1 25.92 -47.11 -34.58
N SER A 2 26.06 -46.44 -33.44
CA SER A 2 24.98 -45.90 -32.64
C SER A 2 25.10 -44.39 -32.68
N ASP A 3 24.16 -43.69 -33.31
CA ASP A 3 24.09 -42.24 -33.27
C ASP A 3 22.84 -41.80 -32.49
N SER A 4 23.12 -41.16 -31.36
CA SER A 4 22.17 -40.71 -30.35
C SER A 4 21.68 -39.30 -30.63
N LEU A 5 20.38 -39.10 -30.50
CA LEU A 5 19.68 -37.79 -30.52
C LEU A 5 19.99 -36.95 -29.27
N PRO A 6 19.89 -35.60 -29.35
CA PRO A 6 20.37 -34.71 -28.31
C PRO A 6 19.37 -34.57 -27.15
N SER A 7 19.90 -34.72 -25.93
CA SER A 7 19.16 -34.65 -24.68
C SER A 7 19.13 -33.20 -24.16
N ASN A 8 18.01 -32.49 -24.32
CA ASN A 8 17.80 -31.17 -23.74
C ASN A 8 17.11 -31.30 -22.37
N SER A 9 17.89 -31.47 -21.31
CA SER A 9 17.38 -31.47 -19.95
C SER A 9 17.20 -30.04 -19.44
N LYS A 10 15.94 -29.57 -19.45
CA LYS A 10 15.52 -28.39 -18.68
C LYS A 10 15.76 -28.69 -17.20
N LYS A 11 16.84 -28.17 -16.63
CA LYS A 11 17.07 -28.17 -15.18
C LYS A 11 16.03 -27.25 -14.51
N THR A 12 14.98 -27.86 -13.97
CA THR A 12 14.21 -27.30 -12.85
C THR A 12 15.16 -27.09 -11.68
N LYS A 13 15.53 -25.84 -11.40
CA LYS A 13 16.27 -25.49 -10.18
C LYS A 13 15.32 -25.61 -8.99
N SER A 14 15.50 -26.68 -8.23
CA SER A 14 14.88 -26.93 -6.94
C SER A 14 15.26 -25.87 -5.91
N ALA A 15 14.37 -25.72 -4.93
CA ALA A 15 14.43 -24.77 -3.83
C ALA A 15 15.78 -24.82 -3.07
N ASN A 16 16.51 -23.70 -3.08
CA ASN A 16 17.58 -23.45 -2.12
C ASN A 16 16.99 -22.69 -0.93
N SER A 17 17.08 -23.29 0.25
CA SER A 17 16.88 -22.65 1.54
C SER A 17 17.98 -21.63 1.77
N THR A 18 17.75 -20.37 1.40
CA THR A 18 18.59 -19.25 1.84
C THR A 18 18.07 -18.77 3.19
N ASN A 19 18.97 -18.56 4.15
CA ASN A 19 18.71 -17.98 5.49
C ASN A 19 18.22 -16.50 5.45
N GLY A 20 17.51 -16.11 4.39
CA GLY A 20 16.96 -14.77 4.20
C GLY A 20 15.47 -14.70 4.51
N ARG A 21 14.94 -13.47 4.55
CA ARG A 21 13.49 -13.25 4.66
C ARG A 21 12.81 -13.94 3.46
N PRO A 22 11.78 -14.80 3.69
CA PRO A 22 11.08 -15.44 2.60
C PRO A 22 10.46 -14.39 1.67
N LYS A 23 10.40 -14.73 0.38
CA LYS A 23 9.75 -13.86 -0.60
C LYS A 23 8.27 -13.68 -0.27
N LYS A 24 7.75 -12.50 -0.59
CA LYS A 24 6.33 -12.21 -0.45
C LYS A 24 5.49 -13.10 -1.38
N PRO A 25 4.24 -13.47 -1.00
CA PRO A 25 3.38 -14.36 -1.79
C PRO A 25 3.16 -13.94 -3.24
N ILE A 26 3.16 -12.63 -3.54
CA ILE A 26 2.98 -12.09 -4.90
C ILE A 26 3.97 -12.68 -5.92
N TRP A 27 5.17 -13.09 -5.49
CA TRP A 27 6.19 -13.70 -6.36
C TRP A 27 5.73 -15.02 -6.99
N ARG A 28 4.64 -15.64 -6.53
CA ARG A 28 4.05 -16.82 -7.19
C ARG A 28 3.51 -16.53 -8.60
N PHE A 29 3.20 -15.27 -8.90
CA PHE A 29 2.63 -14.84 -10.19
C PHE A 29 3.67 -14.18 -11.12
N PHE A 30 4.93 -14.17 -10.71
CA PHE A 30 6.01 -13.51 -11.43
C PHE A 30 7.24 -14.42 -11.52
N GLU A 31 7.88 -14.41 -12.67
CA GLU A 31 9.20 -14.97 -12.86
C GLU A 31 10.24 -13.96 -12.35
N GLN A 32 11.16 -14.42 -11.50
CA GLN A 32 12.28 -13.61 -11.03
C GLN A 32 13.38 -13.64 -12.08
N GLY A 33 13.72 -12.47 -12.62
CA GLY A 33 14.86 -12.28 -13.51
C GLY A 33 16.13 -11.89 -12.74
N ASP A 34 17.05 -11.25 -13.45
CA ASP A 34 18.37 -10.88 -12.91
C ASP A 34 18.28 -9.93 -11.71
N GLU A 35 19.30 -10.01 -10.87
CA GLU A 35 19.51 -9.07 -9.77
C GLU A 35 20.00 -7.73 -10.34
N ILE A 36 19.29 -6.65 -9.99
CA ILE A 36 19.65 -5.28 -10.38
C ILE A 36 20.55 -4.66 -9.31
N ASP A 37 20.21 -4.90 -8.05
CA ASP A 37 20.92 -4.45 -6.85
C ASP A 37 20.68 -5.48 -5.74
N LYS A 38 21.47 -5.44 -4.67
CA LYS A 38 21.45 -6.44 -3.58
C LYS A 38 20.04 -6.64 -3.01
N GLY A 39 19.43 -7.78 -3.33
CA GLY A 39 18.06 -8.13 -2.91
C GLY A 39 16.93 -7.54 -3.77
N HIS A 40 17.25 -6.88 -4.87
CA HIS A 40 16.31 -6.30 -5.83
C HIS A 40 16.43 -6.98 -7.19
N TYR A 41 15.35 -7.64 -7.59
CA TYR A 41 15.33 -8.45 -8.81
C TYR A 41 14.37 -7.88 -9.84
N ILE A 42 14.63 -8.15 -11.10
CA ILE A 42 13.65 -7.97 -12.18
C ILE A 42 12.48 -8.93 -11.92
N ALA A 43 11.25 -8.48 -12.17
CA ALA A 43 10.08 -9.34 -12.15
C ALA A 43 9.37 -9.33 -13.50
N THR A 44 8.99 -10.50 -13.99
CA THR A 44 8.23 -10.66 -15.24
C THR A 44 6.88 -11.31 -14.93
N CYS A 45 5.78 -10.65 -15.27
CA CYS A 45 4.44 -11.20 -15.05
C CYS A 45 4.26 -12.50 -15.85
N LEU A 46 3.85 -13.59 -15.20
CA LEU A 46 3.66 -14.88 -15.87
C LEU A 46 2.53 -14.84 -16.91
N ALA A 47 1.49 -14.05 -16.67
CA ALA A 47 0.31 -13.91 -17.53
C ALA A 47 0.56 -13.03 -18.76
N CYS A 48 1.00 -11.78 -18.56
CA CYS A 48 1.12 -10.82 -19.67
C CYS A 48 2.55 -10.60 -20.19
N LYS A 49 3.56 -11.18 -19.52
CA LYS A 49 4.99 -11.01 -19.83
C LYS A 49 5.54 -9.58 -19.68
N GLN A 50 4.77 -8.67 -19.08
CA GLN A 50 5.29 -7.34 -18.72
C GLN A 50 6.41 -7.47 -17.68
N THR A 51 7.48 -6.70 -17.86
CA THR A 51 8.67 -6.71 -17.00
C THR A 51 8.71 -5.46 -16.11
N PHE A 52 9.23 -5.63 -14.89
CA PHE A 52 9.33 -4.58 -13.86
C PHE A 52 10.77 -4.53 -13.32
N ARG A 53 11.38 -3.35 -13.36
CA ARG A 53 12.78 -3.12 -12.99
C ARG A 53 12.89 -1.94 -11.99
N PRO A 54 12.99 -2.17 -10.67
CA PRO A 54 12.93 -3.45 -9.98
C PRO A 54 11.50 -3.97 -9.78
N GLY A 55 11.37 -5.28 -9.55
CA GLY A 55 10.14 -5.96 -9.18
C GLY A 55 9.70 -5.61 -7.75
N LYS A 56 9.20 -4.40 -7.55
CA LYS A 56 8.66 -3.95 -6.26
C LYS A 56 7.29 -4.55 -6.03
N THR A 57 7.07 -5.09 -4.82
CA THR A 57 5.80 -5.75 -4.44
C THR A 57 4.55 -4.88 -4.70
N PRO A 58 4.47 -3.59 -4.28
CA PRO A 58 3.26 -2.79 -4.51
C PRO A 58 2.96 -2.58 -6.00
N VAL A 59 4.01 -2.51 -6.82
CA VAL A 59 3.87 -2.35 -8.28
C VAL A 59 3.35 -3.65 -8.91
N MET A 60 3.88 -4.79 -8.47
CA MET A 60 3.45 -6.12 -8.89
C MET A 60 1.99 -6.39 -8.49
N GLU A 61 1.61 -6.07 -7.26
CA GLU A 61 0.24 -6.20 -6.75
C GLU A 61 -0.73 -5.33 -7.56
N LYS A 62 -0.43 -4.03 -7.73
CA LYS A 62 -1.24 -3.11 -8.55
C LYS A 62 -1.37 -3.60 -9.99
N HIS A 63 -0.31 -4.16 -10.56
CA HIS A 63 -0.36 -4.73 -11.89
C HIS A 63 -1.38 -5.87 -11.99
N ILE A 64 -1.34 -6.85 -11.07
CA ILE A 64 -2.29 -7.96 -11.09
C ILE A 64 -3.73 -7.47 -10.84
N MET A 65 -3.93 -6.59 -9.86
CA MET A 65 -5.27 -6.12 -9.47
C MET A 65 -5.95 -5.27 -10.54
N ASN A 66 -5.21 -4.41 -11.24
CA ASN A 66 -5.82 -3.35 -12.06
C ASN A 66 -5.36 -3.35 -13.53
N ASN A 67 -4.11 -3.70 -13.82
CA ASN A 67 -3.50 -3.40 -15.12
C ASN A 67 -3.31 -4.63 -16.02
N CYS A 68 -3.25 -5.83 -15.44
CA CYS A 68 -2.99 -7.04 -16.20
C CYS A 68 -4.28 -7.52 -16.87
N SER A 69 -4.39 -7.40 -18.19
CA SER A 69 -5.56 -7.87 -18.94
C SER A 69 -5.59 -9.39 -19.16
N LYS A 70 -4.44 -10.06 -19.00
CA LYS A 70 -4.28 -11.51 -19.27
C LYS A 70 -4.31 -12.39 -18.02
N VAL A 71 -4.47 -11.80 -16.84
CA VAL A 71 -4.52 -12.57 -15.58
C VAL A 71 -5.94 -13.09 -15.36
N ASP A 72 -6.05 -14.34 -14.93
CA ASP A 72 -7.33 -14.96 -14.59
C ASP A 72 -7.99 -14.24 -13.42
N HIS A 73 -9.32 -14.21 -13.42
CA HIS A 73 -10.12 -13.53 -12.42
C HIS A 73 -9.85 -14.06 -11.00
N SER A 74 -9.75 -15.39 -10.84
CA SER A 74 -9.46 -16.04 -9.55
C SER A 74 -8.11 -15.62 -8.96
N ILE A 75 -7.09 -15.42 -9.81
CA ILE A 75 -5.77 -14.93 -9.37
C ILE A 75 -5.88 -13.47 -8.92
N ARG A 76 -6.64 -12.65 -9.65
CA ARG A 76 -6.89 -11.25 -9.29
C ARG A 76 -7.54 -11.15 -7.92
N GLU A 77 -8.60 -11.91 -7.69
CA GLU A 77 -9.31 -11.97 -6.40
C GLU A 77 -8.40 -12.46 -5.27
N ALA A 78 -7.61 -13.51 -5.52
CA ALA A 78 -6.66 -14.01 -4.53
C ALA A 78 -5.62 -12.95 -4.13
N VAL A 79 -5.13 -12.12 -5.08
CA VAL A 79 -4.21 -11.03 -4.78
C VAL A 79 -4.89 -9.91 -4.01
N ILE A 80 -6.12 -9.53 -4.36
CA ILE A 80 -6.91 -8.54 -3.61
C ILE A 80 -7.05 -8.98 -2.14
N TYR A 81 -7.52 -10.20 -1.91
CA TYR A 81 -7.68 -10.76 -0.57
C TYR A 81 -6.36 -10.78 0.23
N MET A 82 -5.24 -11.13 -0.42
CA MET A 82 -3.93 -11.14 0.25
C MET A 82 -3.47 -9.73 0.66
N VAL A 83 -3.78 -8.70 -0.12
CA VAL A 83 -3.45 -7.30 0.20
C VAL A 83 -4.32 -6.80 1.35
N GLU A 84 -5.63 -7.01 1.27
CA GLU A 84 -6.59 -6.63 2.33
C GLU A 84 -6.27 -7.33 3.67
N ALA A 85 -5.98 -8.63 3.64
CA ALA A 85 -5.58 -9.40 4.81
C ALA A 85 -4.25 -8.91 5.42
N ARG A 86 -3.38 -8.27 4.63
CA ARG A 86 -2.14 -7.67 5.13
C ARG A 86 -2.43 -6.32 5.79
N GLU A 87 -3.23 -5.47 5.16
CA GLU A 87 -3.58 -4.15 5.69
C GLU A 87 -4.34 -4.24 7.02
N THR A 88 -5.33 -5.13 7.10
CA THR A 88 -6.06 -5.43 8.34
C THR A 88 -5.14 -5.89 9.48
N ARG A 89 -4.15 -6.75 9.18
CA ARG A 89 -3.15 -7.17 10.17
C ARG A 89 -2.22 -6.03 10.59
N GLU A 90 -1.83 -5.16 9.67
CA GLU A 90 -0.96 -4.01 9.98
C GLU A 90 -1.70 -3.02 10.90
N ILE A 91 -3.00 -2.80 10.67
CA ILE A 91 -3.87 -2.00 11.55
C ILE A 91 -4.03 -2.67 12.92
N SER A 92 -4.32 -3.97 12.96
CA SER A 92 -4.58 -4.68 14.23
C SER A 92 -3.32 -4.92 15.07
N SER A 93 -2.13 -4.95 14.45
CA SER A 93 -0.87 -5.29 15.13
C SER A 93 -0.10 -4.07 15.63
N GLY A 94 -0.53 -2.85 15.32
CA GLY A 94 0.19 -1.64 15.71
C GLY A 94 1.65 -1.61 15.24
N VAL A 95 2.02 -2.41 14.22
CA VAL A 95 3.40 -2.56 13.76
C VAL A 95 3.81 -1.33 12.95
N ASN A 96 4.22 -0.31 13.69
CA ASN A 96 5.08 0.75 13.19
C ASN A 96 6.38 0.11 12.70
N THR A 97 6.56 0.01 11.38
CA THR A 97 7.85 -0.37 10.80
C THR A 97 8.83 0.79 11.00
N LYS A 98 9.46 0.79 12.18
CA LYS A 98 10.73 1.41 12.57
C LYS A 98 11.41 2.30 11.51
N ARG A 99 11.10 3.60 11.53
CA ARG A 99 12.12 4.65 11.41
C ARG A 99 12.44 5.09 12.84
N GLN A 100 13.67 4.88 13.27
CA GLN A 100 14.13 5.25 14.60
C GLN A 100 14.34 6.76 14.71
N ASN A 101 13.92 7.28 15.87
CA ASN A 101 14.47 8.42 16.60
C ASN A 101 13.95 9.83 16.28
N SER A 102 12.82 10.17 16.89
CA SER A 102 12.67 11.25 17.87
C SER A 102 11.48 10.89 18.76
N GLU A 103 11.35 11.49 19.94
CA GLU A 103 10.13 11.40 20.76
C GLU A 103 8.89 11.45 19.87
N SER A 104 7.97 10.50 20.06
CA SER A 104 6.80 10.38 19.22
C SER A 104 5.85 11.54 19.50
N ASP A 105 6.06 12.65 18.79
CA ASP A 105 5.05 13.68 18.52
C ASP A 105 3.90 13.14 17.65
N GLN A 106 3.78 11.82 17.50
CA GLN A 106 2.70 11.20 16.75
C GLN A 106 1.46 11.13 17.64
N VAL A 107 0.77 12.26 17.71
CA VAL A 107 -0.56 12.40 18.32
C VAL A 107 -1.58 11.68 17.44
N THR A 108 -2.35 10.77 18.02
CA THR A 108 -3.49 10.14 17.33
C THR A 108 -4.62 11.15 17.20
N LEU A 109 -5.57 10.93 16.28
CA LEU A 109 -6.68 11.87 16.06
C LEU A 109 -7.46 12.12 17.36
N GLU A 110 -7.56 11.10 18.21
CA GLU A 110 -8.22 11.17 19.51
C GLU A 110 -7.55 12.18 20.45
N ASN A 111 -6.25 12.44 20.30
CA ASN A 111 -5.55 13.43 21.11
C ASN A 111 -5.93 14.88 20.77
N PHE A 112 -6.49 15.11 19.57
CA PHE A 112 -7.01 16.42 19.15
C PHE A 112 -8.54 16.52 19.28
N TYR A 113 -9.20 15.40 19.53
CA TYR A 113 -10.65 15.36 19.63
C TYR A 113 -11.06 15.66 21.08
N GLU A 114 -11.39 16.92 21.32
CA GLU A 114 -11.86 17.40 22.62
C GLU A 114 -13.34 17.01 22.82
N ASN A 115 -13.58 15.93 23.56
CA ASN A 115 -14.93 15.42 23.88
C ASN A 115 -15.65 16.22 24.99
N SER A 116 -15.01 17.23 25.56
CA SER A 116 -15.62 18.07 26.60
C SER A 116 -16.52 19.15 25.99
N ASP A 117 -17.62 19.44 26.69
CA ASP A 117 -18.42 20.61 26.39
C ASP A 117 -17.55 21.87 26.40
N LEU A 118 -17.60 22.65 25.31
CA LEU A 118 -16.86 23.91 25.22
C LEU A 118 -17.31 24.87 26.32
N SER A 119 -16.35 25.52 26.98
CA SER A 119 -16.63 26.58 27.95
C SER A 119 -17.39 27.74 27.28
N LYS A 120 -18.13 28.51 28.08
CA LYS A 120 -18.88 29.67 27.56
C LYS A 120 -17.97 30.66 26.84
N GLU A 121 -16.83 30.99 27.44
CA GLU A 121 -15.82 31.88 26.86
C GLU A 121 -15.30 31.35 25.53
N ARG A 122 -15.02 30.04 25.43
CA ARG A 122 -14.52 29.43 24.20
C ARG A 122 -15.56 29.46 23.06
N LYS A 123 -16.85 29.31 23.39
CA LYS A 123 -17.95 29.44 22.43
C LYS A 123 -18.04 30.86 21.89
N GLU A 124 -17.98 31.86 22.76
CA GLU A 124 -18.03 33.28 22.36
C GLU A 124 -16.84 33.68 21.46
N ASP A 125 -15.65 33.13 21.71
CA ASP A 125 -14.47 33.30 20.85
C ASP A 125 -14.67 32.72 19.46
N ILE A 126 -15.22 31.49 19.38
CA ILE A 126 -15.49 30.82 18.11
C ILE A 126 -16.56 31.59 17.32
N ASP A 127 -17.66 31.98 17.96
CA ASP A 127 -18.72 32.77 17.34
C ASP A 127 -18.18 34.11 16.81
N THR A 128 -17.35 34.80 17.59
CA THR A 128 -16.72 36.05 17.17
C THR A 128 -15.79 35.86 15.97
N ALA A 129 -15.01 34.77 15.96
CA ALA A 129 -14.13 34.45 14.84
C ALA A 129 -14.93 34.12 13.56
N LEU A 130 -16.02 33.35 13.68
CA LEU A 130 -16.91 33.03 12.58
C LEU A 130 -17.57 34.30 12.03
N ILE A 131 -18.14 35.16 12.88
CA ILE A 131 -18.73 36.44 12.45
C ILE A 131 -17.70 37.28 11.69
N LYS A 132 -16.46 37.38 12.18
CA LYS A 132 -15.39 38.10 11.47
C LYS A 132 -15.07 37.48 10.12
N ALA A 133 -15.03 36.15 10.00
CA ALA A 133 -14.79 35.49 8.73
C ALA A 133 -15.91 35.79 7.70
N PHE A 134 -17.18 35.69 8.11
CA PHE A 134 -18.31 35.98 7.22
C PHE A 134 -18.43 37.46 6.86
N VAL A 135 -18.28 38.35 7.83
CA VAL A 135 -18.48 39.80 7.64
C VAL A 135 -17.25 40.48 7.05
N CYS A 136 -16.05 40.21 7.58
CA CYS A 136 -14.84 40.93 7.20
C CYS A 136 -14.13 40.31 5.99
N CYS A 137 -14.18 38.98 5.83
CA CYS A 137 -13.58 38.30 4.68
C CYS A 137 -14.55 38.09 3.51
N GLY A 138 -15.82 38.53 3.66
CA GLY A 138 -16.83 38.47 2.61
C GLY A 138 -17.26 37.06 2.25
N LEU A 139 -17.14 36.10 3.18
CA LEU A 139 -17.67 34.76 2.95
C LEU A 139 -19.20 34.83 2.85
N PRO A 140 -19.80 34.27 1.80
CA PRO A 140 -21.25 34.31 1.66
C PRO A 140 -21.90 33.32 2.63
N TRP A 141 -23.03 33.74 3.21
CA TRP A 141 -23.74 32.98 4.24
C TRP A 141 -24.21 31.59 3.77
N HIS A 142 -24.45 31.37 2.48
CA HIS A 142 -24.83 30.05 1.95
C HIS A 142 -23.76 28.96 2.16
N LEU A 143 -22.52 29.33 2.50
CA LEU A 143 -21.47 28.35 2.82
C LEU A 143 -21.81 27.53 4.06
N VAL A 144 -22.56 28.09 5.03
CA VAL A 144 -22.95 27.35 6.25
C VAL A 144 -23.86 26.15 5.96
N GLU A 145 -24.51 26.12 4.79
CA GLU A 145 -25.35 25.01 4.35
C GLU A 145 -24.55 23.95 3.57
N HIS A 146 -23.25 24.17 3.34
CA HIS A 146 -22.44 23.26 2.54
C HIS A 146 -22.11 21.99 3.35
N PRO A 147 -22.25 20.77 2.78
CA PRO A 147 -21.99 19.50 3.46
C PRO A 147 -20.54 19.27 3.93
N PHE A 148 -19.63 20.22 3.70
CA PHE A 148 -18.24 20.16 4.15
C PHE A 148 -17.94 21.17 5.27
N ILE A 149 -18.92 21.99 5.67
CA ILE A 149 -18.86 22.78 6.90
C ILE A 149 -19.55 21.95 7.99
N ILE A 150 -18.76 21.48 8.95
CA ILE A 150 -19.16 20.55 10.04
C ILE A 150 -18.88 21.24 11.37
#